data_AF-A0A2V9Q5B5-F1
#
_entry.id   AF-A0A2V9Q5B5-F1
#
_cell.length_a   1.000
_cell.length_b   1.000
_cell.length_c   1.000
_cell.angle_alpha   90.00
_cell.angle_beta   90.00
_cell.angle_gamma   90.00
#
_symmetry.space_group_name_H-M   'P 1'
#
loop_
_entity.id
_entity.type
_entity.pdbx_description
1 polymer ?
#
loop_
_entity_poly.entity_id
_entity_poly.type
_entity_poly.pdbx_seq_one_letter_code
_entity_poly.pdbx_strand_id
1 'polypeptide(L)'
;SFSDRRMATRFVSCTHLVGAYANRPREVKDRAESVIAGSWEMFRADWEAHPPVLIIDMSMVGLDWATHPMTRYTVLRAYLNEYRVESVINGATIYRRL
;
A
#
# COMPACT_ATOMS: atom_id res chain seq x y z
N SER A 1 -13.76 -11.51 5.49
CA SER A 1 -13.50 -11.08 4.10
C SER A 1 -14.69 -11.53 3.27
N PHE A 2 -15.28 -10.67 2.42
CA PHE A 2 -16.43 -11.04 1.59
C PHE A 2 -16.13 -12.11 0.51
N SER A 3 -14.86 -12.53 0.39
CA SER A 3 -14.40 -13.48 -0.61
C SER A 3 -14.03 -14.87 -0.07
N ASP A 4 -14.26 -15.16 1.23
CA ASP A 4 -13.77 -16.35 1.94
C ASP A 4 -12.26 -16.63 1.79
N ARG A 5 -11.52 -15.63 1.34
CA ARG A 5 -10.06 -15.67 1.22
C ARG A 5 -9.44 -14.97 2.41
N ARG A 6 -8.34 -15.55 2.90
CA ARG A 6 -7.45 -14.91 3.87
C ARG A 6 -6.89 -13.62 3.28
N MET A 7 -6.86 -12.56 4.07
CA MET A 7 -6.20 -11.32 3.65
C MET A 7 -4.70 -11.56 3.54
N ALA A 8 -4.07 -11.00 2.51
CA ALA A 8 -2.62 -11.06 2.33
C ALA A 8 -1.86 -10.31 3.43
N THR A 9 -2.51 -9.33 4.07
CA THR A 9 -1.92 -8.53 5.14
C THR A 9 -2.95 -8.15 6.19
N ARG A 10 -2.51 -7.94 7.43
CA ARG A 10 -3.33 -7.35 8.50
C ARG A 10 -3.68 -5.88 8.26
N PHE A 11 -3.00 -5.21 7.33
CA PHE A 11 -3.22 -3.79 7.01
C PHE A 11 -4.29 -3.62 5.93
N VAL A 12 -5.50 -3.23 6.32
CA VAL A 12 -6.62 -2.97 5.39
C VAL A 12 -6.49 -1.67 4.59
N SER A 13 -5.57 -0.79 5.00
CA SER A 13 -5.26 0.49 4.34
C SER A 13 -3.81 0.87 4.62
N CYS A 14 -3.19 1.61 3.71
CA CYS A 14 -1.81 2.10 3.84
C CYS A 14 -1.65 3.20 4.91
N THR A 15 -2.73 3.76 5.46
CA THR A 15 -2.70 4.85 6.46
C THR A 15 -1.71 4.61 7.60
N HIS A 16 -1.68 3.40 8.15
CA HIS A 16 -0.77 3.02 9.24
C HIS A 16 0.69 2.94 8.80
N LEU A 17 0.92 2.51 7.56
CA LEU A 17 2.26 2.40 6.96
C LEU A 17 2.85 3.76 6.62
N VAL A 18 2.01 4.72 6.24
CA VAL A 18 2.46 6.03 5.75
C VAL A 18 2.22 7.18 6.73
N GLY A 19 1.53 6.94 7.84
CA GLY A 19 1.20 7.96 8.84
C GLY A 19 0.16 8.99 8.39
N ALA A 20 -0.52 8.76 7.26
CA ALA A 20 -1.39 9.74 6.61
C ALA A 20 -2.83 9.70 7.13
N TYR A 21 -3.04 9.92 8.43
CA TYR A 21 -4.37 9.88 9.06
C TYR A 21 -5.23 11.08 8.66
N ALA A 22 -6.49 10.83 8.28
CA ALA A 22 -7.41 11.83 7.69
C ALA A 22 -7.48 13.17 8.45
N ASN A 23 -7.52 13.15 9.78
CA ASN A 23 -7.65 14.35 10.62
C ASN A 23 -6.32 15.06 10.94
N ARG A 24 -5.22 14.73 10.26
CA ARG A 24 -3.92 15.40 10.43
C ARG A 24 -3.69 16.51 9.39
N PRO A 25 -2.96 17.59 9.73
CA PRO A 25 -2.50 18.57 8.75
C PRO A 25 -1.73 17.89 7.61
N ARG A 26 -1.82 18.46 6.39
CA ARG A 26 -1.21 17.86 5.20
C ARG A 26 0.30 17.73 5.34
N GLU A 27 0.94 18.71 5.97
CA GLU A 27 2.38 18.74 6.21
C GLU A 27 2.84 17.55 7.09
N VAL A 28 2.02 17.20 8.09
CA VAL A 28 2.29 16.06 9.00
C VAL A 28 2.14 14.72 8.25
N LYS A 29 1.10 14.61 7.40
CA LYS A 29 0.88 13.42 6.55
C LYS A 29 2.03 13.22 5.56
N ASP A 30 2.41 14.29 4.86
CA ASP A 30 3.41 14.25 3.81
C ASP A 30 4.81 13.93 4.35
N ARG A 31 5.11 14.30 5.60
CA ARG A 31 6.37 14.00 6.30
C ARG A 31 6.39 12.64 6.99
N ALA A 32 5.28 11.89 6.97
CA ALA A 32 5.17 10.58 7.61
C ALA A 32 5.50 10.60 9.13
N GLU A 33 5.25 11.73 9.81
CA GLU A 33 5.57 11.91 11.24
C GLU A 33 4.69 11.07 12.18
N SER A 34 3.62 10.46 11.64
CA SER A 34 2.66 9.64 12.39
C SER A 34 2.69 8.16 11.99
N VAL A 35 3.79 7.68 11.40
CA VAL A 35 3.95 6.24 11.12
C VAL A 35 3.99 5.46 12.43
N ILE A 36 3.24 4.37 12.52
CA ILE A 36 3.26 3.50 13.70
C ILE A 36 4.55 2.68 13.71
N ALA A 37 5.31 2.76 14.81
CA ALA A 37 6.52 1.96 14.98
C ALA A 37 6.21 0.45 14.82
N GLY A 38 7.03 -0.27 14.06
CA GLY A 38 6.85 -1.70 13.80
C GLY A 38 5.87 -2.04 12.67
N SER A 39 5.13 -1.06 12.11
CA SER A 39 4.11 -1.35 11.11
C SER A 39 4.69 -1.91 9.81
N TRP A 40 5.85 -1.38 9.39
CA TRP A 40 6.52 -1.84 8.16
C TRP A 40 7.09 -3.24 8.30
N GLU A 41 7.61 -3.59 9.47
CA GLU A 41 8.12 -4.92 9.81
C GLU A 41 6.97 -5.95 9.83
N MET A 42 5.84 -5.61 10.45
CA MET A 42 4.65 -6.46 10.43
C MET A 42 4.11 -6.65 9.01
N PHE A 43 4.09 -5.58 8.22
CA PHE A 43 3.64 -5.65 6.83
C PHE A 43 4.52 -6.55 5.98
N ARG A 44 5.85 -6.41 6.13
CA ARG A 44 6.84 -7.27 5.48
C ARG A 44 6.62 -8.75 5.83
N ALA A 45 6.49 -9.05 7.12
CA ALA A 45 6.26 -10.43 7.56
C ALA A 45 4.95 -11.03 7.00
N ASP A 46 3.88 -10.24 6.94
CA ASP A 46 2.62 -10.68 6.33
C ASP A 46 2.77 -10.94 4.83
N TRP A 47 3.43 -10.01 4.12
CA TRP A 47 3.65 -10.11 2.68
C TRP A 47 4.51 -11.32 2.30
N GLU A 48 5.57 -11.60 3.06
CA GLU A 48 6.43 -12.77 2.85
C GLU A 48 5.69 -14.08 3.13
N ALA A 49 4.88 -14.13 4.17
CA ALA A 49 4.11 -15.33 4.51
C ALA A 49 2.91 -15.56 3.57
N HIS A 50 2.31 -14.49 3.04
CA HIS A 50 1.10 -14.54 2.23
C HIS A 50 1.15 -13.52 1.08
N PRO A 51 2.06 -13.70 0.10
CA PRO A 51 2.25 -12.70 -0.93
C PRO A 51 0.95 -12.49 -1.72
N PRO A 52 0.53 -11.23 -1.98
CA PRO A 52 -0.67 -10.95 -2.75
C PRO A 52 -0.60 -11.53 -4.16
N VAL A 53 -1.73 -11.98 -4.70
CA VAL A 53 -1.83 -12.29 -6.13
C VAL A 53 -2.04 -11.01 -6.94
N LEU A 54 -2.77 -10.06 -6.35
CA LEU A 54 -3.12 -8.78 -6.94
C LEU A 54 -2.86 -7.65 -5.95
N ILE A 55 -2.38 -6.53 -6.47
CA ILE A 55 -2.23 -5.27 -5.76
C ILE A 55 -2.97 -4.20 -6.55
N ILE A 56 -3.70 -3.34 -5.85
CA ILE A 56 -4.39 -2.20 -6.46
C ILE A 56 -3.77 -0.93 -5.88
N ASP A 57 -3.05 -0.17 -6.71
CA ASP A 57 -2.52 1.14 -6.36
C ASP A 57 -3.55 2.22 -6.72
N MET A 58 -4.13 2.81 -5.68
CA MET A 58 -5.17 3.83 -5.77
C MET A 58 -4.60 5.27 -5.69
N SER A 59 -3.28 5.44 -5.62
CA SER A 59 -2.64 6.77 -5.48
C SER A 59 -2.97 7.73 -6.62
N MET A 60 -3.28 7.20 -7.80
CA MET A 60 -3.63 8.00 -8.99
C MET A 60 -5.14 8.26 -9.14
N VAL A 61 -5.98 7.70 -8.27
CA VAL A 61 -7.46 7.80 -8.36
C VAL A 61 -7.99 9.06 -7.64
N GLY A 62 -7.29 9.55 -6.62
CA GLY A 62 -7.76 10.68 -5.81
C GLY A 62 -6.64 11.48 -5.16
N LEU A 63 -6.92 12.76 -4.87
CA LEU A 63 -5.92 13.72 -4.37
C LEU A 63 -5.34 13.35 -3.01
N ASP A 64 -6.12 12.68 -2.15
CA ASP A 64 -5.71 12.34 -0.78
C ASP A 64 -4.51 11.38 -0.73
N TRP A 65 -4.31 10.58 -1.77
CA TRP A 65 -3.25 9.57 -1.84
C TRP A 65 -2.21 9.84 -2.92
N ALA A 66 -2.35 10.94 -3.67
CA ALA A 66 -1.45 11.29 -4.77
C ALA A 66 0.01 11.48 -4.33
N THR A 67 0.25 11.87 -3.07
CA THR A 67 1.61 11.98 -2.52
C THR A 67 2.16 10.65 -2.01
N HIS A 68 1.38 9.58 -2.03
CA HIS A 68 1.72 8.28 -1.46
C HIS A 68 1.68 7.13 -2.51
N PRO A 69 2.29 7.27 -3.71
CA PRO A 69 2.34 6.17 -4.66
C PRO A 69 3.19 5.02 -4.12
N MET A 70 2.91 3.78 -4.54
CA MET A 70 3.66 2.62 -4.06
C MET A 70 5.17 2.74 -4.31
N THR A 71 5.54 3.34 -5.44
CA THR A 71 6.95 3.54 -5.81
C THR A 71 7.69 4.47 -4.86
N ARG A 72 7.02 5.34 -4.07
CA ARG A 72 7.68 6.24 -3.10
C ARG A 72 8.39 5.47 -1.98
N TYR A 73 7.89 4.29 -1.61
CA TYR A 73 8.34 3.55 -0.43
C TYR A 73 9.30 2.42 -0.84
N THR A 74 10.53 2.44 -0.34
CA THR A 74 11.56 1.44 -0.68
C THR A 74 11.08 0.01 -0.45
N VAL A 75 10.37 -0.24 0.66
CA VAL A 75 9.82 -1.57 0.98
C VAL A 75 8.81 -2.03 -0.08
N LEU A 76 7.87 -1.18 -0.47
CA LEU A 76 6.88 -1.51 -1.49
C LEU A 76 7.51 -1.64 -2.88
N ARG A 77 8.44 -0.73 -3.21
CA ARG A 77 9.17 -0.76 -4.49
C ARG A 77 9.94 -2.06 -4.66
N ALA A 78 10.56 -2.58 -3.60
CA ALA A 78 11.28 -3.85 -3.65
C ALA A 78 10.35 -5.01 -4.06
N TYR A 79 9.15 -5.08 -3.49
CA TYR A 79 8.18 -6.13 -3.84
C TYR A 79 7.60 -5.99 -5.24
N LEU A 80 7.43 -4.77 -5.75
CA LEU A 80 6.87 -4.56 -7.10
C LEU A 80 7.69 -5.20 -8.22
N ASN A 81 8.97 -5.54 -7.99
CA ASN A 81 9.79 -6.26 -8.96
C ASN A 81 9.29 -7.69 -9.24
N GLU A 82 8.53 -8.28 -8.32
CA GLU A 82 7.92 -9.62 -8.47
C GLU A 82 6.54 -9.55 -9.15
N TYR A 83 6.15 -8.37 -9.62
CA TYR A 83 4.83 -8.12 -10.19
C TYR A 83 4.97 -7.43 -11.56
N ARG A 84 4.01 -7.71 -12.44
CA ARG A 84 3.80 -6.96 -13.68
C ARG A 84 2.56 -6.09 -13.56
N VAL A 85 2.53 -4.98 -14.28
CA VAL A 85 1.29 -4.23 -14.49
C VAL A 85 0.34 -5.10 -15.31
N GLU A 86 -0.81 -5.44 -14.74
CA GLU A 86 -1.86 -6.21 -15.41
C GLU A 86 -2.84 -5.30 -16.15
N SER A 87 -3.26 -4.20 -15.51
CA SER A 87 -4.22 -3.27 -16.09
C SER A 87 -4.19 -1.92 -15.37
N VAL A 88 -4.83 -0.92 -15.97
CA VAL A 88 -5.15 0.36 -15.34
C VAL A 88 -6.65 0.60 -15.53
N ILE A 89 -7.40 0.67 -14.43
CA ILE A 89 -8.86 0.84 -14.45
C ILE A 89 -9.21 2.09 -13.66
N ASN A 90 -9.84 3.07 -14.31
CA ASN A 90 -10.21 4.36 -13.68
C ASN A 90 -9.06 5.04 -12.94
N GLY A 91 -7.84 4.96 -13.49
CA GLY A 91 -6.62 5.48 -12.88
C GLY A 91 -5.99 4.58 -11.81
N ALA A 92 -6.66 3.52 -11.35
CA ALA A 92 -6.06 2.55 -10.43
C ALA A 92 -5.15 1.59 -11.19
N THR A 93 -3.88 1.52 -10.80
CA THR A 93 -2.94 0.55 -11.39
C THR A 93 -3.10 -0.78 -10.68
N ILE A 94 -3.36 -1.84 -11.45
CA ILE A 94 -3.48 -3.21 -10.94
C ILE A 94 -2.19 -3.95 -11.30
N TYR A 95 -1.50 -4.46 -10.27
CA TYR A 95 -0.33 -5.30 -10.42
C TYR A 95 -0.69 -6.76 -10.16
N ARG A 96 -0.16 -7.66 -10.98
CA ARG A 96 -0.27 -9.11 -10.81
C ARG A 96 1.10 -9.72 -10.56
N ARG A 97 1.18 -10.61 -9.57
CA ARG A 97 2.41 -11.36 -9.29
C ARG A 97 2.81 -12.21 -10.49
N LEU A 98 4.12 -12.25 -10.79
CA LEU A 98 4.69 -13.04 -11.88
C LEU A 98 4.45 -14.55 -11.71
#